data_AF-A0A8E0FJP3-F1
#
_entry.id   AF-A0A8E0FJP3-F1
#
_cell.length_a   1.000
_cell.length_b   1.000
_cell.length_c   1.000
_cell.angle_alpha   90.00
_cell.angle_beta   90.00
_cell.angle_gamma   90.00
#
_symmetry.space_group_name_H-M   'P 1'
#
loop_
_entity.id
_entity.type
_entity.pdbx_description
1 polymer ?
#
loop_
_entity_poly.entity_id
_entity_poly.type
_entity_poly.pdbx_seq_one_letter_code
_entity_poly.pdbx_strand_id
1 'polypeptide(L)'
;MARFVVLVIDSFGVGAMQDVTLVRPQDAGANTCGHILSQLPHLQLPTLEKLGLINALGYAPGDMQPSDSATWGVAELQHEGGDTFMGHQEILGTRPLPPLRMPFCDVIDRVEQALVSAGWQVERRGDELQFLWVNQAVAIGDNLEADLGQVYNITANLSVISFDDAIKIGRIVREQVQVGRVITFGGLLTDSQRILDAAESKEGRFIGINAPRSGAYDNGF
;
A
#
# COMPACT_ATOMS: atom_id res chain seq x y z
N MET A 1 -26.49 -4.36 -25.87
CA MET A 1 -25.04 -4.04 -25.92
C MET A 1 -24.26 -5.34 -25.92
N ALA A 2 -23.32 -5.55 -26.84
CA ALA A 2 -22.55 -6.80 -26.89
C ALA A 2 -21.24 -6.74 -26.06
N ARG A 3 -20.77 -5.53 -25.70
CA ARG A 3 -19.51 -5.30 -24.98
C ARG A 3 -19.63 -4.07 -24.07
N PHE A 4 -18.96 -4.12 -22.93
CA PHE A 4 -18.81 -3.04 -21.97
C PHE A 4 -17.34 -2.95 -21.58
N VAL A 5 -16.78 -1.75 -21.51
CA VAL A 5 -15.37 -1.51 -21.18
C VAL A 5 -15.33 -0.65 -19.93
N VAL A 6 -14.62 -1.13 -18.91
CA VAL A 6 -14.31 -0.38 -17.70
C VAL A 6 -12.85 0.06 -17.79
N LEU A 7 -12.62 1.38 -17.70
CA LEU A 7 -11.28 1.96 -17.60
C LEU A 7 -11.13 2.55 -16.20
N VAL A 8 -10.14 2.07 -15.45
CA VAL A 8 -9.77 2.61 -14.15
C VAL A 8 -8.49 3.43 -14.30
N ILE A 9 -8.54 4.71 -13.99
CA ILE A 9 -7.36 5.57 -13.86
C ILE A 9 -6.98 5.54 -12.38
N ASP A 10 -6.07 4.63 -12.01
CA ASP A 10 -5.74 4.38 -10.60
C ASP A 10 -5.22 5.66 -9.92
N SER A 11 -5.59 5.85 -8.65
CA SER A 11 -5.32 7.01 -7.79
C SER A 11 -5.87 8.38 -8.23
N PHE A 12 -6.62 8.45 -9.34
CA PHE A 12 -7.09 9.71 -9.92
C PHE A 12 -8.44 10.18 -9.37
N GLY A 13 -8.45 10.67 -8.11
CA GLY A 13 -9.65 11.20 -7.44
C GLY A 13 -10.06 12.62 -7.87
N VAL A 14 -11.36 12.93 -7.76
CA VAL A 14 -11.97 14.24 -8.10
C VAL A 14 -12.32 15.10 -6.88
N GLY A 15 -11.87 14.70 -5.68
CA GLY A 15 -12.10 15.41 -4.43
C GLY A 15 -12.23 14.45 -3.25
N ALA A 16 -11.98 14.96 -2.05
CA ALA A 16 -12.15 14.21 -0.82
C ALA A 16 -13.64 13.96 -0.50
N MET A 17 -13.94 12.79 0.06
CA MET A 17 -15.28 12.44 0.54
C MET A 17 -15.68 13.26 1.77
N GLN A 18 -16.98 13.36 2.05
CA GLN A 18 -17.50 14.18 3.16
C GLN A 18 -17.03 13.70 4.54
N ASP A 19 -16.81 12.41 4.68
CA ASP A 19 -16.37 11.75 5.91
C ASP A 19 -14.85 11.79 6.12
N VAL A 20 -14.06 12.32 5.17
CA VAL A 20 -12.58 12.30 5.22
C VAL A 20 -12.03 12.87 6.54
N THR A 21 -12.66 13.90 7.09
CA THR A 21 -12.21 14.53 8.35
C THR A 21 -12.42 13.63 9.58
N LEU A 22 -13.30 12.64 9.48
CA LEU A 22 -13.59 11.66 10.52
C LEU A 22 -12.72 10.41 10.37
N VAL A 23 -12.60 9.89 9.14
CA VAL A 23 -11.95 8.58 8.90
C VAL A 23 -10.48 8.69 8.50
N ARG A 24 -10.08 9.77 7.81
CA ARG A 24 -8.72 10.00 7.30
C ARG A 24 -8.35 11.47 7.34
N PRO A 25 -8.26 12.09 8.54
CA PRO A 25 -8.04 13.54 8.66
C PRO A 25 -6.76 14.03 7.97
N GLN A 26 -5.78 13.16 7.76
CA GLN A 26 -4.56 13.46 6.99
C GLN A 26 -4.81 13.74 5.50
N ASP A 27 -5.91 13.24 4.94
CA ASP A 27 -6.30 13.41 3.52
C ASP A 27 -7.30 14.57 3.34
N ALA A 28 -7.56 15.35 4.39
CA ALA A 28 -8.46 16.50 4.33
C ALA A 28 -7.97 17.51 3.28
N GLY A 29 -8.86 17.86 2.34
CA GLY A 29 -8.55 18.76 1.23
C GLY A 29 -7.92 18.08 0.01
N ALA A 30 -7.80 16.75 -0.02
CA ALA A 30 -7.31 16.04 -1.20
C ALA A 30 -8.22 16.30 -2.42
N ASN A 31 -7.61 16.65 -3.55
CA ASN A 31 -8.26 16.70 -4.85
C ASN A 31 -7.21 16.50 -5.96
N THR A 32 -6.95 15.25 -6.34
CA THR A 32 -5.90 14.90 -7.30
C THR A 32 -6.12 15.55 -8.66
N CYS A 33 -7.31 15.37 -9.26
CA CYS A 33 -7.65 15.95 -10.56
C CYS A 33 -7.58 17.48 -10.52
N GLY A 34 -8.21 18.11 -9.50
CA GLY A 34 -8.23 19.55 -9.33
C GLY A 34 -6.83 20.14 -9.17
N HIS A 35 -5.97 19.54 -8.34
CA HIS A 35 -4.60 20.02 -8.14
C HIS A 35 -3.73 19.87 -9.39
N ILE A 36 -3.83 18.75 -10.12
CA ILE A 36 -3.10 18.55 -11.37
C ILE A 36 -3.49 19.62 -12.39
N LEU A 37 -4.78 19.83 -12.61
CA LEU A 37 -5.26 20.81 -13.59
C LEU A 37 -4.98 22.26 -13.17
N SER A 38 -4.99 22.57 -11.87
CA SER A 38 -4.57 23.89 -11.37
C SER A 38 -3.08 24.15 -11.60
N GLN A 39 -2.22 23.13 -11.48
CA GLN A 39 -0.78 23.25 -11.73
C GLN A 39 -0.45 23.25 -13.23
N LEU A 40 -1.26 22.57 -14.04
CA LEU A 40 -1.11 22.46 -15.49
C LEU A 40 -2.38 22.99 -16.18
N PRO A 41 -2.65 24.31 -16.14
CA PRO A 41 -3.90 24.89 -16.62
C PRO A 41 -4.16 24.66 -18.11
N HIS A 42 -3.09 24.47 -18.89
CA HIS A 42 -3.15 24.22 -20.33
C HIS A 42 -3.15 22.72 -20.70
N LEU A 43 -3.19 21.81 -19.72
CA LEU A 43 -3.29 20.37 -19.99
C LEU A 43 -4.61 20.08 -20.71
N GLN A 44 -4.52 19.41 -21.87
CA GLN A 44 -5.68 19.08 -22.70
C GLN A 44 -5.91 17.57 -22.70
N LEU A 45 -7.06 17.14 -22.18
CA LEU A 45 -7.49 15.74 -22.19
C LEU A 45 -8.85 15.64 -22.92
N PRO A 46 -8.91 15.91 -24.23
CA PRO A 46 -10.16 16.15 -24.96
C PRO A 46 -11.14 14.98 -24.88
N THR A 47 -10.65 13.74 -24.83
CA THR A 47 -11.51 12.57 -24.65
C THR A 47 -12.14 12.53 -23.25
N LEU A 48 -11.37 12.80 -22.20
CA LEU A 48 -11.89 12.80 -20.82
C LEU A 48 -12.79 14.00 -20.56
N GLU A 49 -12.50 15.15 -21.18
CA GLU A 49 -13.38 16.32 -21.20
C GLU A 49 -14.76 15.96 -21.77
N LYS A 50 -14.78 15.35 -22.95
CA LYS A 50 -16.01 14.90 -23.61
C LYS A 50 -16.77 13.85 -22.80
N LEU A 51 -16.06 13.02 -22.04
CA LEU A 51 -16.66 12.04 -21.14
C LEU A 51 -17.16 12.65 -19.81
N GLY A 52 -16.93 13.94 -19.58
CA GLY A 52 -17.48 14.67 -18.43
C GLY A 52 -16.56 14.78 -17.22
N LEU A 53 -15.23 14.70 -17.41
CA LEU A 53 -14.27 14.82 -16.30
C LEU A 53 -14.46 16.14 -15.51
N ILE A 54 -14.63 17.27 -16.21
CA ILE A 54 -14.83 18.58 -15.57
C ILE A 54 -16.21 18.66 -14.91
N ASN A 55 -17.23 18.00 -15.48
CA ASN A 55 -18.54 17.90 -14.83
C ASN A 55 -18.43 17.16 -13.49
N ALA A 56 -17.70 16.03 -13.45
CA ALA A 56 -17.47 15.25 -12.24
C ALA A 56 -16.64 16.01 -11.18
N LEU A 57 -15.68 16.83 -11.61
CA LEU A 57 -14.92 17.71 -10.72
C LEU A 57 -15.78 18.83 -10.11
N GLY A 58 -16.83 19.27 -10.83
CA GLY A 58 -17.78 20.30 -10.37
C GLY A 58 -17.30 21.75 -10.55
N TYR A 59 -16.06 21.96 -11.00
CA TYR A 59 -15.50 23.28 -11.35
C TYR A 59 -14.38 23.14 -12.38
N ALA A 60 -14.02 24.24 -13.05
CA ALA A 60 -12.98 24.27 -14.08
C ALA A 60 -11.71 25.00 -13.55
N PRO A 61 -10.68 24.27 -13.06
CA PRO A 61 -9.42 24.86 -12.59
C PRO A 61 -8.48 25.35 -13.70
N GLY A 62 -8.75 25.02 -14.96
CA GLY A 62 -7.90 25.33 -16.11
C GLY A 62 -8.72 25.54 -17.38
N ASP A 63 -8.10 25.29 -18.54
CA ASP A 63 -8.71 25.56 -19.85
C ASP A 63 -9.82 24.58 -20.22
N MET A 64 -9.78 23.36 -19.66
CA MET A 64 -10.77 22.32 -19.93
C MET A 64 -12.17 22.72 -19.44
N GLN A 65 -13.21 22.34 -20.19
CA GLN A 65 -14.60 22.76 -19.94
C GLN A 65 -15.56 21.59 -19.65
N PRO A 66 -16.69 21.83 -18.95
CA PRO A 66 -17.76 20.84 -18.84
C PRO A 66 -18.34 20.44 -20.21
N SER A 67 -18.80 19.20 -20.34
CA SER A 67 -19.49 18.71 -21.52
C SER A 67 -20.98 18.51 -21.25
N ASP A 68 -21.84 19.18 -22.03
CA ASP A 68 -23.30 19.05 -21.94
C ASP A 68 -23.81 17.67 -22.40
N SER A 69 -23.02 16.97 -23.22
CA SER A 69 -23.38 15.66 -23.78
C SER A 69 -22.94 14.47 -22.92
N ALA A 70 -22.18 14.72 -21.84
CA ALA A 70 -21.63 13.66 -21.01
C ALA A 70 -22.71 13.04 -20.10
N THR A 71 -22.68 11.72 -19.97
CA THR A 71 -23.31 11.02 -18.84
C THR A 71 -22.24 10.80 -17.79
N TRP A 72 -22.38 11.45 -16.64
CA TRP A 72 -21.36 11.48 -15.60
C TRP A 72 -21.98 11.31 -14.21
N GLY A 73 -21.14 10.97 -13.25
CA GLY A 73 -21.46 10.90 -11.84
C GLY A 73 -20.18 10.79 -11.02
N VAL A 74 -20.30 10.98 -9.72
CA VAL A 74 -19.23 10.75 -8.75
C VAL A 74 -19.69 9.61 -7.84
N ALA A 75 -18.79 8.67 -7.58
CA ALA A 75 -19.02 7.58 -6.63
C ALA A 75 -18.18 7.84 -5.38
N GLU A 76 -18.83 7.77 -4.22
CA GLU A 76 -18.16 7.71 -2.92
C GLU A 76 -17.75 6.27 -2.64
N LEU A 77 -16.62 6.07 -1.96
CA LEU A 77 -16.20 4.74 -1.52
C LEU A 77 -17.09 4.27 -0.38
N GLN A 78 -17.54 3.03 -0.44
CA GLN A 78 -18.24 2.40 0.67
C GLN A 78 -17.25 1.83 1.71
N HIS A 79 -16.10 1.30 1.26
CA HIS A 79 -15.07 0.80 2.17
C HIS A 79 -14.30 1.93 2.85
N GLU A 80 -13.78 1.63 4.04
CA GLU A 80 -12.91 2.55 4.79
C GLU A 80 -11.50 2.54 4.21
N GLY A 81 -10.95 3.71 3.90
CA GLY A 81 -9.58 3.84 3.40
C GLY A 81 -9.49 4.36 1.97
N GLY A 82 -8.34 4.12 1.36
CA GLY A 82 -8.07 4.36 -0.06
C GLY A 82 -7.26 3.20 -0.66
N ASP A 83 -7.56 1.97 -0.26
CA ASP A 83 -6.83 0.79 -0.69
C ASP A 83 -7.21 0.37 -2.11
N THR A 84 -6.19 0.14 -2.95
CA THR A 84 -6.40 -0.24 -4.36
C THR A 84 -7.18 -1.56 -4.50
N PHE A 85 -6.90 -2.55 -3.65
CA PHE A 85 -7.50 -3.88 -3.78
C PHE A 85 -8.98 -3.86 -3.38
N MET A 86 -9.32 -3.18 -2.28
CA MET A 86 -10.71 -2.99 -1.87
C MET A 86 -11.51 -2.17 -2.87
N GLY A 87 -10.95 -1.07 -3.38
CA GLY A 87 -11.61 -0.24 -4.40
C GLY A 87 -11.93 -1.01 -5.68
N HIS A 88 -10.99 -1.81 -6.19
CA HIS A 88 -11.25 -2.64 -7.37
C HIS A 88 -12.32 -3.71 -7.13
N GLN A 89 -12.38 -4.30 -5.93
CA GLN A 89 -13.42 -5.26 -5.62
C GLN A 89 -14.82 -4.61 -5.50
N GLU A 90 -14.89 -3.41 -4.93
CA GLU A 90 -16.14 -2.65 -4.81
C GLU A 90 -16.70 -2.26 -6.19
N ILE A 91 -15.84 -1.84 -7.12
CA ILE A 91 -16.21 -1.58 -8.53
C ILE A 91 -16.84 -2.83 -9.19
N LEU A 92 -16.37 -4.02 -8.81
CA LEU A 92 -16.88 -5.30 -9.30
C LEU A 92 -18.09 -5.82 -8.50
N GLY A 93 -18.61 -5.04 -7.55
CA GLY A 93 -19.86 -5.29 -6.84
C GLY A 93 -19.74 -6.02 -5.50
N THR A 94 -18.54 -6.13 -4.93
CA THR A 94 -18.38 -6.66 -3.57
C THR A 94 -18.59 -5.57 -2.51
N ARG A 95 -18.63 -5.98 -1.23
CA ARG A 95 -18.72 -5.08 -0.08
C ARG A 95 -17.55 -5.38 0.86
N PRO A 96 -16.38 -4.75 0.65
CA PRO A 96 -15.22 -4.98 1.51
C PRO A 96 -15.55 -4.67 2.97
N LEU A 97 -15.02 -5.49 3.87
CA LEU A 97 -15.09 -5.22 5.30
C LEU A 97 -14.02 -4.19 5.67
N PRO A 98 -14.22 -3.42 6.76
CA PRO A 98 -13.19 -2.52 7.27
C PRO A 98 -11.84 -3.24 7.43
N PRO A 99 -10.73 -2.60 7.03
CA PRO A 99 -9.42 -3.24 7.09
C PRO A 99 -9.03 -3.55 8.54
N LEU A 100 -8.53 -4.76 8.77
CA LEU A 100 -7.97 -5.13 10.06
C LEU A 100 -6.63 -4.42 10.26
N ARG A 101 -6.56 -3.52 11.24
CA ARG A 101 -5.30 -2.95 11.74
C ARG A 101 -4.75 -3.81 12.87
N MET A 102 -3.62 -4.45 12.60
CA MET A 102 -2.92 -5.34 13.52
C MET A 102 -1.41 -5.07 13.41
N PRO A 103 -0.83 -4.25 14.31
CA PRO A 103 0.62 -4.05 14.36
C PRO A 103 1.40 -5.37 14.47
N PHE A 104 2.60 -5.42 13.92
CA PHE A 104 3.40 -6.65 13.95
C PHE A 104 3.77 -7.09 15.37
N CYS A 105 3.92 -6.15 16.31
CA CYS A 105 4.19 -6.47 17.73
C CYS A 105 3.09 -7.33 18.37
N ASP A 106 1.84 -7.22 17.92
CA ASP A 106 0.71 -7.98 18.46
C ASP A 106 0.78 -9.47 18.04
N VAL A 107 1.62 -9.80 17.06
CA VAL A 107 1.68 -11.13 16.44
C VAL A 107 3.09 -11.73 16.43
N ILE A 108 4.09 -10.99 16.88
CA ILE A 108 5.50 -11.36 16.77
C ILE A 108 5.81 -12.71 17.42
N ASP A 109 5.23 -13.00 18.60
CA ASP A 109 5.48 -14.24 19.35
C ASP A 109 5.05 -15.48 18.56
N ARG A 110 3.83 -15.49 17.99
CA ARG A 110 3.33 -16.63 17.21
C ARG A 110 4.07 -16.81 15.88
N VAL A 111 4.46 -15.70 15.25
CA VAL A 111 5.23 -15.73 13.99
C VAL A 111 6.63 -16.28 14.24
N GLU A 112 7.31 -15.82 15.29
CA GLU A 112 8.62 -16.33 15.71
C GLU A 112 8.56 -17.83 16.01
N GLN A 113 7.60 -18.26 16.83
CA GLN A 113 7.44 -19.67 17.19
C GLN A 113 7.22 -20.55 15.96
N ALA A 114 6.42 -20.11 14.99
CA ALA A 114 6.17 -20.85 13.76
C ALA A 114 7.43 -20.96 12.88
N LEU A 115 8.20 -19.88 12.76
CA LEU A 115 9.45 -19.86 12.00
C LEU A 115 10.52 -20.74 12.64
N VAL A 116 10.69 -20.67 13.97
CA VAL A 116 11.62 -21.53 14.72
C VAL A 116 11.22 -23.00 14.59
N SER A 117 9.92 -23.31 14.69
CA SER A 117 9.41 -24.68 14.52
C SER A 117 9.64 -25.24 13.11
N ALA A 118 9.67 -24.36 12.11
CA ALA A 118 10.01 -24.71 10.72
C ALA A 118 11.53 -24.79 10.45
N GLY A 119 12.37 -24.57 11.48
CA GLY A 119 13.83 -24.73 11.40
C GLY A 119 14.60 -23.48 10.98
N TRP A 120 13.96 -22.30 10.97
CA TRP A 120 14.63 -21.04 10.67
C TRP A 120 15.33 -20.48 11.91
N GLN A 121 16.51 -19.87 11.73
CA GLN A 121 17.15 -19.10 12.80
C GLN A 121 16.49 -17.73 12.87
N VAL A 122 15.87 -17.41 14.00
CA VAL A 122 15.12 -16.16 14.22
C VAL A 122 15.73 -15.39 15.38
N GLU A 123 15.86 -14.08 15.21
CA GLU A 123 16.26 -13.13 16.24
C GLU A 123 15.28 -11.97 16.26
N ARG A 124 14.95 -11.45 17.45
CA ARG A 124 14.24 -10.17 17.57
C ARG A 124 15.25 -9.02 17.51
N ARG A 125 14.97 -8.00 16.70
CA ARG A 125 15.82 -6.81 16.55
C ARG A 125 14.99 -5.55 16.74
N GLY A 126 15.60 -4.53 17.35
CA GLY A 126 14.93 -3.29 17.76
C GLY A 126 14.96 -3.09 19.29
N ASP A 127 14.59 -1.91 19.73
CA ASP A 127 14.59 -1.51 21.14
C ASP A 127 13.21 -1.81 21.79
N GLU A 128 12.36 -0.79 21.94
CA GLU A 128 11.01 -0.92 22.52
C GLU A 128 10.06 -1.71 21.62
N LEU A 129 10.16 -1.50 20.30
CA LEU A 129 9.48 -2.29 19.29
C LEU A 129 10.49 -3.17 18.57
N GLN A 130 10.04 -4.36 18.19
CA GLN A 130 10.90 -5.37 17.61
C GLN A 130 10.32 -5.90 16.29
N PHE A 131 11.21 -6.17 15.34
CA PHE A 131 10.93 -6.93 14.13
C PHE A 131 11.70 -8.26 14.19
N LEU A 132 11.33 -9.23 13.34
CA LEU A 132 12.06 -10.50 13.27
C LEU A 132 13.15 -10.44 12.20
N TRP A 133 14.32 -10.92 12.56
CA TRP A 133 15.49 -11.07 11.70
C TRP A 133 15.80 -12.55 11.53
N VAL A 134 15.70 -13.04 10.29
CA VAL A 134 15.75 -14.47 9.97
C VAL A 134 16.96 -14.78 9.10
N ASN A 135 17.73 -15.80 9.49
CA ASN A 135 18.91 -16.31 8.78
C ASN A 135 19.91 -15.23 8.32
N GLN A 136 20.02 -14.13 9.07
CA GLN A 136 20.88 -12.99 8.72
C GLN A 136 20.60 -12.35 7.34
N ALA A 137 19.40 -12.56 6.80
CA ALA A 137 19.06 -12.14 5.44
C ALA A 137 17.66 -11.54 5.30
N VAL A 138 16.71 -11.88 6.17
CA VAL A 138 15.30 -11.51 5.99
C VAL A 138 14.77 -10.78 7.21
N ALA A 139 14.25 -9.58 6.99
CA ALA A 139 13.54 -8.81 8.00
C ALA A 139 12.02 -8.94 7.81
N ILE A 140 11.30 -9.11 8.92
CA ILE A 140 9.84 -9.28 8.94
C ILE A 140 9.26 -8.26 9.92
N GLY A 141 8.41 -7.37 9.42
CA GLY A 141 7.75 -6.33 10.23
C GLY A 141 6.60 -5.65 9.49
N ASP A 142 6.10 -4.57 10.09
CA ASP A 142 5.08 -3.73 9.48
C ASP A 142 5.55 -3.13 8.15
N ASN A 143 4.63 -3.02 7.18
CA ASN A 143 4.86 -2.17 6.02
C ASN A 143 4.70 -0.71 6.45
N LEU A 144 5.74 0.09 6.23
CA LEU A 144 5.79 1.51 6.64
C LEU A 144 5.42 2.49 5.52
N GLU A 145 5.16 1.98 4.32
CA GLU A 145 4.89 2.75 3.09
C GLU A 145 3.38 2.85 2.80
N ALA A 146 2.60 1.87 3.26
CA ALA A 146 1.13 1.85 3.18
C ALA A 146 0.49 2.28 4.51
N ASP A 147 -0.83 2.19 4.59
CA ASP A 147 -1.56 2.38 5.84
C ASP A 147 -1.05 1.40 6.92
N LEU A 148 -0.58 1.97 8.03
CA LEU A 148 0.11 1.22 9.07
C LEU A 148 -0.76 0.12 9.71
N GLY A 149 -0.13 -1.04 9.93
CA GLY A 149 -0.73 -2.21 10.57
C GLY A 149 -1.67 -3.04 9.69
N GLN A 150 -1.75 -2.77 8.38
CA GLN A 150 -2.61 -3.54 7.47
C GLN A 150 -1.84 -4.51 6.56
N VAL A 151 -0.52 -4.36 6.48
CA VAL A 151 0.37 -5.13 5.60
C VAL A 151 1.69 -5.40 6.33
N TYR A 152 2.24 -6.58 6.15
CA TYR A 152 3.60 -6.92 6.60
C TYR A 152 4.53 -7.13 5.42
N ASN A 153 5.77 -6.70 5.58
CA ASN A 153 6.84 -6.87 4.60
C ASN A 153 7.82 -7.94 5.07
N ILE A 154 8.24 -8.78 4.12
CA ILE A 154 9.31 -9.76 4.24
C ILE A 154 10.42 -9.25 3.32
N THR A 155 11.33 -8.44 3.86
CA THR A 155 12.41 -7.78 3.12
C THR A 155 13.66 -8.64 3.15
N ALA A 156 14.07 -9.19 2.00
CA ALA A 156 15.17 -10.13 1.89
C ALA A 156 16.41 -9.56 1.19
N ASN A 157 17.59 -9.96 1.66
CA ASN A 157 18.84 -9.88 0.90
C ASN A 157 19.05 -11.14 0.06
N LEU A 158 18.74 -11.06 -1.23
CA LEU A 158 18.78 -12.18 -2.18
C LEU A 158 20.21 -12.62 -2.55
N SER A 159 21.24 -11.89 -2.11
CA SER A 159 22.64 -12.35 -2.19
C SER A 159 22.98 -13.40 -1.14
N VAL A 160 22.19 -13.49 -0.06
CA VAL A 160 22.45 -14.39 1.08
C VAL A 160 21.44 -15.53 1.15
N ILE A 161 20.19 -15.28 0.73
CA ILE A 161 19.11 -16.28 0.73
C ILE A 161 18.45 -16.37 -0.64
N SER A 162 17.99 -17.56 -1.02
CA SER A 162 17.22 -17.72 -2.26
C SER A 162 15.85 -17.06 -2.16
N PHE A 163 15.32 -16.58 -3.29
CA PHE A 163 13.95 -16.04 -3.32
C PHE A 163 12.91 -17.11 -2.95
N ASP A 164 13.12 -18.38 -3.32
CA ASP A 164 12.25 -19.48 -2.95
C ASP A 164 12.18 -19.67 -1.43
N ASP A 165 13.30 -19.54 -0.72
CA ASP A 165 13.33 -19.61 0.74
C ASP A 165 12.70 -18.39 1.39
N ALA A 166 12.90 -17.18 0.84
CA ALA A 166 12.17 -15.99 1.27
C ALA A 166 10.64 -16.16 1.12
N ILE A 167 10.18 -16.79 0.03
CA ILE A 167 8.76 -17.12 -0.18
C ILE A 167 8.26 -18.15 0.84
N LYS A 168 9.05 -19.17 1.18
CA LYS A 168 8.69 -20.13 2.24
C LYS A 168 8.51 -19.43 3.58
N ILE A 169 9.42 -18.52 3.94
CA ILE A 169 9.30 -17.68 5.14
C ILE A 169 8.00 -16.86 5.07
N GLY A 170 7.75 -16.16 3.96
CA GLY A 170 6.54 -15.36 3.77
C GLY A 170 5.24 -16.17 3.89
N ARG A 171 5.22 -17.41 3.39
CA ARG A 171 4.06 -18.33 3.55
C ARG A 171 3.80 -18.68 5.01
N ILE A 172 4.84 -18.96 5.79
CA ILE A 172 4.70 -19.22 7.23
C ILE A 172 4.10 -17.99 7.91
N VAL A 173 4.65 -16.79 7.65
CA VAL A 173 4.09 -15.54 8.22
C VAL A 173 2.63 -15.38 7.83
N ARG A 174 2.28 -15.60 6.55
CA ARG A 174 0.92 -15.49 6.02
C ARG A 174 -0.08 -16.39 6.75
N GLU A 175 0.31 -17.62 7.10
CA GLU A 175 -0.54 -18.56 7.84
C GLU A 175 -0.78 -18.12 9.29
N GLN A 176 0.14 -17.34 9.87
CA GLN A 176 0.03 -16.89 11.24
C GLN A 176 -0.78 -15.61 11.42
N VAL A 177 -1.12 -14.87 10.36
CA VAL A 177 -1.63 -13.49 10.48
C VAL A 177 -2.92 -13.26 9.72
N GLN A 178 -3.69 -12.24 10.12
CA GLN A 178 -4.99 -11.87 9.55
C GLN A 178 -4.96 -10.53 8.79
N VAL A 179 -3.81 -9.86 8.71
CA VAL A 179 -3.65 -8.65 7.89
C VAL A 179 -4.00 -8.91 6.42
N GLY A 180 -4.37 -7.87 5.66
CA GLY A 180 -4.81 -8.03 4.28
C GLY A 180 -3.73 -8.59 3.34
N ARG A 181 -2.46 -8.30 3.61
CA ARG A 181 -1.34 -8.72 2.75
C ARG A 181 -0.06 -9.00 3.53
N VAL A 182 0.69 -9.99 3.05
CA VAL A 182 2.10 -10.23 3.41
C VAL A 182 2.88 -10.17 2.11
N ILE A 183 3.85 -9.27 2.00
CA ILE A 183 4.60 -9.03 0.77
C ILE A 183 6.01 -9.56 0.95
N THR A 184 6.39 -10.56 0.16
CA THR A 184 7.77 -11.03 0.10
C THR A 184 8.47 -10.42 -1.09
N PHE A 185 9.60 -9.77 -0.81
CA PHE A 185 10.43 -9.15 -1.82
C PHE A 185 11.88 -9.01 -1.33
N GLY A 186 12.78 -8.64 -2.23
CA GLY A 186 14.17 -8.42 -1.89
C GLY A 186 14.99 -8.04 -3.11
N GLY A 187 16.25 -7.68 -2.86
CA GLY A 187 17.21 -7.35 -3.90
C GLY A 187 18.57 -7.99 -3.62
N LEU A 188 19.50 -7.84 -4.56
CA LEU A 188 20.89 -8.28 -4.42
C LEU A 188 21.69 -7.21 -3.68
N LEU A 189 21.75 -7.31 -2.35
CA LEU A 189 22.53 -6.39 -1.52
C LEU A 189 23.92 -6.97 -1.24
N THR A 190 24.93 -6.10 -1.18
CA THR A 190 26.29 -6.49 -0.78
C THR A 190 26.41 -6.77 0.72
N ASP A 191 25.55 -6.16 1.53
CA ASP A 191 25.55 -6.28 2.98
C ASP A 191 24.11 -6.21 3.53
N SER A 192 23.75 -7.21 4.34
CA SER A 192 22.48 -7.28 5.06
C SER A 192 22.31 -6.16 6.10
N GLN A 193 23.40 -5.55 6.57
CA GLN A 193 23.36 -4.43 7.52
C GLN A 193 22.55 -3.25 6.99
N ARG A 194 22.49 -3.03 5.66
CA ARG A 194 21.64 -1.99 5.07
C ARG A 194 20.15 -2.18 5.37
N ILE A 195 19.68 -3.42 5.50
CA ILE A 195 18.29 -3.71 5.88
C ILE A 195 18.08 -3.33 7.35
N LEU A 196 19.01 -3.71 8.22
CA LEU A 196 18.94 -3.40 9.66
C LEU A 196 19.01 -1.89 9.92
N ASP A 197 19.90 -1.19 9.23
CA ASP A 197 20.05 0.27 9.30
C ASP A 197 18.83 1.00 8.74
N ALA A 198 18.03 0.33 7.91
CA ALA A 198 16.78 0.83 7.37
C ALA A 198 15.56 0.54 8.26
N ALA A 199 15.74 -0.07 9.43
CA ALA A 199 14.67 -0.24 10.40
C ALA A 199 14.17 1.13 10.90
N GLU A 200 12.85 1.27 10.99
CA GLU A 200 12.19 2.49 11.45
C GLU A 200 10.95 2.11 12.29
N SER A 201 10.64 2.97 13.27
CA SER A 201 9.41 2.89 14.05
C SER A 201 8.52 4.10 13.75
N LYS A 202 7.21 3.87 13.61
CA LYS A 202 6.20 4.91 13.40
C LYS A 202 5.11 4.84 14.47
N GLU A 203 4.63 6.01 14.88
CA GLU A 203 3.53 6.19 15.85
C GLU A 203 3.74 5.46 17.20
N GLY A 204 4.98 5.13 17.56
CA GLY A 204 5.32 4.39 18.78
C GLY A 204 4.72 2.97 18.84
N ARG A 205 4.21 2.44 17.72
CA ARG A 205 3.51 1.15 17.70
C ARG A 205 3.82 0.25 16.51
N PHE A 206 4.34 0.80 15.42
CA PHE A 206 4.66 0.05 14.21
C PHE A 206 6.15 0.05 13.97
N ILE A 207 6.72 -1.11 13.62
CA ILE A 207 8.14 -1.25 13.30
C ILE A 207 8.32 -2.11 12.04
N GLY A 208 9.18 -1.64 11.15
CA GLY A 208 9.45 -2.32 9.90
C GLY A 208 10.68 -1.77 9.20
N ILE A 209 10.85 -2.16 7.95
CA ILE A 209 11.98 -1.72 7.12
C ILE A 209 11.49 -0.66 6.12
N ASN A 210 12.17 0.48 6.09
CA ASN A 210 12.04 1.44 5.00
C ASN A 210 12.69 0.83 3.74
N ALA A 211 11.85 0.26 2.86
CA ALA A 211 12.34 -0.54 1.75
C ALA A 211 13.19 0.27 0.74
N PRO A 212 12.83 1.50 0.34
CA PRO A 212 13.72 2.34 -0.47
C PRO A 212 15.07 2.59 0.20
N ARG A 213 15.09 2.92 1.50
CA ARG A 213 16.34 3.19 2.23
C ARG A 213 17.22 1.95 2.38
N SER A 214 16.62 0.77 2.47
CA SER A 214 17.35 -0.50 2.60
C SER A 214 18.14 -0.87 1.33
N GLY A 215 17.77 -0.34 0.17
CA GLY A 215 18.32 -0.73 -1.13
C GLY A 215 17.76 -2.04 -1.69
N ALA A 216 16.70 -2.59 -1.09
CA ALA A 216 16.01 -3.79 -1.58
C ALA A 216 15.45 -3.63 -3.00
N TYR A 217 15.20 -2.40 -3.46
CA TYR A 217 14.75 -2.09 -4.81
C TYR A 217 15.89 -1.73 -5.78
N ASP A 218 17.14 -1.64 -5.32
CA ASP A 218 18.24 -1.10 -6.13
C ASP A 218 18.67 -2.04 -7.26
N ASN A 219 18.78 -3.34 -6.99
CA ASN A 219 19.28 -4.34 -7.94
C ASN A 219 18.61 -5.70 -7.73
N GLY A 220 18.25 -6.39 -8.82
CA GLY A 220 17.76 -7.78 -8.79
C GLY A 220 16.37 -7.97 -8.18
N PHE A 221 15.62 -6.88 -8.01
CA PHE A 221 14.20 -6.88 -7.64
C PHE A 221 13.30 -7.37 -8.78
#